data_AF-A0A316TQ71-F1
#
_entry.id   AF-A0A316TQ71-F1
#
_cell.length_a   1.000
_cell.length_b   1.000
_cell.length_c   1.000
_cell.angle_alpha   90.00
_cell.angle_beta   90.00
_cell.angle_gamma   90.00
#
_symmetry.space_group_name_H-M   'P 1'
#
loop_
_entity.id
_entity.type
_entity.pdbx_description
1 polymer ?
#
loop_
_entity_poly.entity_id
_entity_poly.type
_entity_poly.pdbx_seq_one_letter_code
_entity_poly.pdbx_strand_id
1 'polypeptide(L)'
;MNLDNAVWLLTGLAAVVVLLTRMRLANEESQSGHALVPRAVVNAHTLVGVVALGVWIYYLTSPDDLVGVVSLALWWIEVGLGLLILARWMTRPSKHAADTTGDSWGQGPGLSVLGHVGMLLGISFFTWVVLADKISA
;
A
#
# COMPACT_ATOMS: atom_id res chain seq x y z
N MET A 1 -17.05 17.30 -2.18
CA MET A 1 -15.79 17.04 -1.46
C MET A 1 -14.75 17.96 -2.06
N ASN A 2 -14.08 18.80 -1.27
CA ASN A 2 -13.01 19.68 -1.80
C ASN A 2 -11.74 18.86 -2.05
N LEU A 3 -10.83 19.36 -2.92
CA LEU A 3 -9.61 18.66 -3.30
C LEU A 3 -8.74 18.33 -2.08
N ASP A 4 -8.58 19.28 -1.16
CA ASP A 4 -7.80 19.09 0.07
C ASP A 4 -8.35 17.96 0.93
N ASN A 5 -9.68 17.89 1.07
CA ASN A 5 -10.35 16.82 1.82
C ASN A 5 -10.12 15.45 1.15
N ALA A 6 -10.05 15.42 -0.18
CA ALA A 6 -9.74 14.20 -0.92
C ALA A 6 -8.31 13.74 -0.69
N VAL A 7 -7.35 14.67 -0.74
CA VAL A 7 -5.94 14.37 -0.50
C VAL A 7 -5.73 13.85 0.92
N TRP A 8 -6.29 14.51 1.93
CA TRP A 8 -6.18 14.06 3.32
C TRP A 8 -6.89 12.73 3.58
N LEU A 9 -8.08 12.51 3.00
CA LEU A 9 -8.78 11.23 3.11
C LEU A 9 -7.95 10.09 2.51
N LEU A 10 -7.44 10.28 1.29
CA LEU A 10 -6.61 9.28 0.61
C LEU A 10 -5.30 9.02 1.36
N THR A 11 -4.73 10.06 1.99
CA THR A 11 -3.53 9.93 2.85
C THR A 11 -3.84 9.03 4.05
N GLY A 12 -4.98 9.25 4.71
CA GLY A 12 -5.44 8.38 5.80
C GLY A 12 -5.69 6.95 5.35
N LEU A 13 -6.32 6.76 4.19
CA LEU A 13 -6.55 5.42 3.61
C LEU A 13 -5.23 4.71 3.27
N ALA A 14 -4.25 5.42 2.72
CA ALA A 14 -2.94 4.86 2.43
C ALA A 14 -2.24 4.40 3.71
N ALA A 15 -2.29 5.19 4.78
CA ALA A 15 -1.78 4.80 6.10
C ALA A 15 -2.44 3.51 6.63
N VAL A 16 -3.77 3.40 6.47
CA VAL A 16 -4.52 2.19 6.84
C VAL A 16 -4.05 0.97 6.05
N VAL A 17 -3.82 1.09 4.74
CA VAL A 17 -3.34 -0.03 3.92
C VAL A 17 -1.95 -0.51 4.35
N VAL A 18 -1.02 0.41 4.66
CA VAL A 18 0.31 0.06 5.17
C VAL A 18 0.20 -0.73 6.49
N LEU A 19 -0.61 -0.23 7.42
CA LEU A 19 -0.82 -0.86 8.72
C LEU A 19 -1.49 -2.23 8.59
N LEU A 20 -2.58 -2.32 7.83
CA LEU A 20 -3.33 -3.57 7.65
C LEU A 20 -2.47 -4.65 6.98
N THR A 21 -1.62 -4.27 6.01
CA THR A 21 -0.69 -5.21 5.38
C THR A 21 0.25 -5.82 6.41
N ARG A 22 0.84 -5.00 7.29
CA ARG A 22 1.73 -5.47 8.36
C ARG A 22 1.00 -6.36 9.37
N MET A 23 -0.16 -5.92 9.86
CA MET A 23 -0.95 -6.67 10.84
C MET A 23 -1.39 -8.03 10.29
N ARG A 24 -1.83 -8.05 9.04
CA ARG A 24 -2.30 -9.27 8.38
C ARG A 24 -1.16 -10.27 8.19
N LEU A 25 -0.06 -9.86 7.57
CA LEU A 25 1.05 -10.76 7.25
C LEU A 25 1.83 -11.21 8.49
N ALA A 26 1.83 -10.43 9.57
CA ALA A 26 2.41 -10.86 10.85
C ALA A 26 1.66 -12.07 11.46
N ASN A 27 0.35 -12.17 11.22
CA ASN A 27 -0.48 -13.27 11.72
C ASN A 27 -0.41 -14.51 10.81
N GLU A 28 -0.16 -14.32 9.49
CA GLU A 28 -0.05 -15.41 8.50
C GLU A 28 1.20 -16.30 8.72
N GLU A 29 2.26 -15.82 9.38
CA GLU A 29 3.47 -16.62 9.68
C GLU A 29 3.20 -17.86 10.55
N SER A 30 2.10 -17.86 11.30
CA SER A 30 1.69 -18.98 12.14
C SER A 30 0.88 -20.06 11.41
N GLN A 31 0.50 -19.83 10.14
CA GLN A 31 -0.41 -20.71 9.39
C GLN A 31 0.31 -21.49 8.28
N SER A 32 0.37 -22.81 8.44
CA SER A 32 0.89 -23.73 7.42
C SER A 32 -0.02 -23.80 6.19
N GLY A 33 0.53 -23.63 4.98
CA GLY A 33 -0.17 -23.92 3.71
C GLY A 33 -0.35 -22.75 2.74
N HIS A 34 -0.01 -21.51 3.13
CA HIS A 34 -0.12 -20.35 2.25
C HIS A 34 1.22 -20.01 1.57
N ALA A 35 1.17 -19.43 0.37
CA ALA A 35 2.35 -18.91 -0.32
C ALA A 35 2.99 -17.79 0.53
N LEU A 36 4.07 -18.12 1.23
CA LEU A 36 4.72 -17.24 2.18
C LEU A 36 5.35 -16.04 1.46
N VAL A 37 5.08 -14.83 1.95
CA VAL A 37 5.79 -13.62 1.54
C VAL A 37 7.09 -13.53 2.34
N PRO A 38 8.26 -13.29 1.71
CA PRO A 38 9.49 -13.09 2.46
C PRO A 38 9.37 -11.93 3.45
N ARG A 39 9.77 -12.14 4.72
CA ARG A 39 9.76 -11.09 5.76
C ARG A 39 10.46 -9.79 5.33
N ALA A 40 11.52 -9.91 4.53
CA ALA A 40 12.23 -8.76 4.00
C ALA A 40 11.32 -7.84 3.17
N VAL A 41 10.42 -8.40 2.37
CA VAL A 41 9.46 -7.64 1.55
C VAL A 41 8.41 -6.96 2.45
N VAL A 42 7.91 -7.66 3.46
CA VAL A 42 6.93 -7.08 4.42
C VAL A 42 7.56 -5.95 5.25
N ASN A 43 8.82 -6.13 5.69
CA ASN A 43 9.57 -5.11 6.40
C ASN A 43 9.87 -3.91 5.51
N ALA A 44 10.28 -4.13 4.26
CA ALA A 44 10.50 -3.07 3.28
C ALA A 44 9.21 -2.28 3.04
N HIS A 45 8.08 -2.96 2.81
CA HIS A 45 6.77 -2.31 2.64
C HIS A 45 6.41 -1.49 3.87
N THR A 46 6.60 -2.02 5.08
CA THR A 46 6.25 -1.23 6.28
C THR A 46 7.14 0.00 6.42
N LEU A 47 8.46 -0.16 6.23
CA LEU A 47 9.42 0.93 6.41
C LEU A 47 9.24 2.01 5.32
N VAL A 48 9.18 1.60 4.06
CA VAL A 48 8.99 2.51 2.92
C VAL A 48 7.64 3.21 3.05
N GLY A 49 6.55 2.49 3.36
CA GLY A 49 5.24 3.08 3.56
C GLY A 49 5.20 4.12 4.68
N VAL A 50 5.86 3.87 5.81
CA VAL A 50 5.94 4.85 6.92
C VAL A 50 6.76 6.08 6.52
N VAL A 51 7.89 5.89 5.84
CA VAL A 51 8.72 7.00 5.37
C VAL A 51 7.99 7.81 4.30
N ALA A 52 7.35 7.15 3.33
CA ALA A 52 6.54 7.77 2.29
C ALA A 52 5.42 8.62 2.89
N LEU A 53 4.70 8.07 3.88
CA LEU A 53 3.63 8.77 4.59
C LEU A 53 4.16 10.00 5.34
N GLY A 54 5.28 9.87 6.07
CA GLY A 54 5.87 10.98 6.81
C GLY A 54 6.33 12.12 5.91
N VAL A 55 7.06 11.79 4.83
CA VAL A 55 7.52 12.78 3.85
C VAL A 55 6.35 13.43 3.11
N TRP A 56 5.32 12.65 2.76
CA TRP A 56 4.10 13.16 2.14
C TRP A 56 3.33 14.14 3.05
N ILE A 57 3.12 13.79 4.32
CA ILE A 57 2.46 14.69 5.28
C ILE A 57 3.25 15.98 5.42
N TYR A 58 4.59 15.89 5.52
CA TYR A 58 5.45 17.08 5.58
C TYR A 58 5.28 17.96 4.34
N TYR A 59 5.29 17.36 3.14
CA TYR A 59 5.04 18.06 1.88
C TYR A 59 3.68 18.77 1.86
N LEU A 60 2.61 18.11 2.32
CA LEU A 60 1.27 18.71 2.37
C LEU A 60 1.19 19.92 3.30
N THR A 61 2.03 19.99 4.34
CA THR A 61 2.06 21.12 5.28
C THR A 61 3.09 22.19 4.92
N SER A 62 4.07 21.85 4.09
CA SER A 62 5.16 22.73 3.69
C SER A 62 5.61 22.37 2.27
N PRO A 63 4.84 22.81 1.26
CA PRO A 63 5.09 22.44 -0.12
C PRO A 63 6.46 22.91 -0.61
N ASP A 64 7.23 21.98 -1.16
CA ASP A 64 8.52 22.20 -1.81
C ASP A 64 8.64 21.19 -2.96
N ASP A 65 9.15 21.63 -4.11
CA ASP A 65 9.21 20.82 -5.34
C ASP A 65 10.02 19.54 -5.14
N LEU A 66 11.19 19.64 -4.49
CA LEU A 66 12.06 18.49 -4.27
C LEU A 66 11.39 17.49 -3.32
N VAL A 67 10.79 17.99 -2.23
CA VAL A 67 10.07 17.15 -1.26
C VAL A 67 8.88 16.46 -1.95
N GLY A 68 8.13 17.17 -2.80
CA GLY A 68 7.04 16.62 -3.60
C GLY A 68 7.50 15.44 -4.47
N VAL A 69 8.57 15.63 -5.25
CA VAL A 69 9.12 14.56 -6.11
C VAL A 69 9.62 13.37 -5.29
N VAL A 70 10.35 13.61 -4.20
CA VAL A 70 10.84 12.54 -3.31
C VAL A 70 9.69 11.76 -2.69
N SER A 71 8.64 12.45 -2.24
CA SER A 71 7.45 11.81 -1.67
C SER A 71 6.73 10.90 -2.66
N LEU A 72 6.57 11.34 -3.92
CA LEU A 72 5.96 10.54 -4.98
C LEU A 72 6.80 9.32 -5.31
N ALA A 73 8.13 9.48 -5.41
CA ALA A 73 9.04 8.37 -5.66
C ALA A 73 8.92 7.28 -4.57
N LEU A 74 8.88 7.68 -3.30
CA LEU A 74 8.69 6.77 -2.17
C LEU A 74 7.35 6.02 -2.24
N TRP A 75 6.26 6.71 -2.56
CA TRP A 75 4.95 6.07 -2.73
C TRP A 75 4.89 5.11 -3.93
N TRP A 76 5.56 5.42 -5.03
CA TRP A 76 5.65 4.49 -6.17
C TRP A 76 6.44 3.23 -5.81
N ILE A 77 7.52 3.35 -5.04
CA ILE A 77 8.25 2.19 -4.49
C ILE A 77 7.33 1.38 -3.58
N GLU A 78 6.59 2.03 -2.68
CA GLU A 78 5.64 1.38 -1.78
C GLU A 78 4.57 0.59 -2.54
N VAL A 79 3.99 1.18 -3.58
CA VAL A 79 3.04 0.49 -4.46
C VAL A 79 3.70 -0.71 -5.15
N GLY A 80 4.94 -0.57 -5.62
CA GLY A 80 5.70 -1.68 -6.17
C GLY A 80 5.83 -2.85 -5.18
N LEU A 81 6.16 -2.57 -3.92
CA LEU A 81 6.23 -3.57 -2.86
C LEU A 81 4.86 -4.21 -2.58
N GLY A 82 3.78 -3.43 -2.55
CA GLY A 82 2.42 -3.93 -2.41
C GLY A 82 1.99 -4.86 -3.55
N LEU A 83 2.37 -4.54 -4.79
CA LEU A 83 2.11 -5.40 -5.95
C LEU A 83 2.92 -6.71 -5.90
N LEU A 84 4.18 -6.66 -5.42
CA LEU A 84 4.97 -7.88 -5.17
C LEU A 84 4.31 -8.77 -4.12
N ILE A 85 3.72 -8.19 -3.08
CA ILE A 85 2.92 -8.90 -2.07
C ILE A 85 1.69 -9.56 -2.71
N LEU A 86 1.02 -8.91 -3.66
CA LEU A 86 -0.10 -9.50 -4.40
C LEU A 86 0.31 -10.64 -5.34
N ALA A 87 1.52 -10.58 -5.91
CA ALA A 87 2.01 -11.58 -6.85
C ALA A 87 2.04 -13.01 -6.28
N ARG A 88 2.02 -13.16 -4.94
CA ARG A 88 1.88 -14.45 -4.26
C ARG A 88 0.63 -15.23 -4.67
N TRP A 89 -0.42 -14.54 -5.12
CA TRP A 89 -1.67 -15.15 -5.56
C TRP A 89 -1.70 -15.49 -7.05
N MET A 90 -0.72 -15.03 -7.83
CA MET A 90 -0.62 -15.33 -9.27
C MET A 90 0.13 -16.63 -9.56
N THR A 91 0.83 -17.20 -8.57
CA THR A 91 1.48 -18.50 -8.69
C THR A 91 0.46 -19.62 -8.45
N ARG A 92 0.31 -20.52 -9.43
CA ARG A 92 -0.70 -21.59 -9.40
C ARG A 92 -0.59 -22.43 -8.12
N PRO A 93 -1.71 -22.73 -7.42
CA PRO A 93 -1.69 -23.70 -6.34
C PRO A 93 -1.14 -25.03 -6.85
N SER A 94 -0.17 -25.61 -6.13
CA SER A 94 0.25 -26.98 -6.44
C SER A 94 -0.92 -27.94 -6.21
N LYS A 95 -0.93 -29.09 -6.89
CA LYS A 95 -1.90 -30.19 -6.71
C LYS A 95 -2.13 -30.61 -5.24
N HIS A 96 -1.23 -30.25 -4.33
CA HIS A 96 -1.24 -30.63 -2.92
C HIS A 96 -1.51 -29.44 -1.97
N ALA A 97 -1.93 -28.28 -2.49
CA ALA A 97 -2.33 -27.16 -1.64
C ALA A 97 -3.64 -27.53 -0.92
N ALA A 98 -3.65 -27.44 0.40
CA ALA A 98 -4.86 -27.63 1.20
C ALA A 98 -5.93 -26.60 0.79
N ASP A 99 -7.19 -27.01 0.77
CA ASP A 99 -8.30 -26.10 0.52
C ASP A 99 -8.32 -24.99 1.57
N THR A 100 -8.46 -23.76 1.08
CA THR A 100 -8.63 -22.54 1.87
C THR A 100 -9.87 -22.68 2.76
N THR A 101 -9.67 -23.08 4.01
CA THR A 101 -10.71 -23.11 5.04
C THR A 101 -10.87 -21.68 5.58
N GLY A 102 -11.61 -20.84 4.85
CA GLY A 102 -11.86 -19.47 5.27
C GLY A 102 -12.58 -18.61 4.23
N ASP A 103 -13.87 -18.86 4.01
CA ASP A 103 -14.80 -18.01 3.22
C ASP A 103 -15.10 -16.65 3.89
N SER A 104 -14.09 -16.01 4.49
CA SER A 104 -14.24 -14.68 5.05
C SER A 104 -13.54 -13.63 4.18
N TRP A 105 -14.27 -12.56 3.87
CA TRP A 105 -13.86 -11.45 3.01
C TRP A 105 -12.48 -10.84 3.40
N GLY A 106 -12.12 -10.94 4.68
CA GLY A 106 -10.85 -10.46 5.24
C GLY A 106 -9.68 -11.46 5.18
N GLN A 107 -9.93 -12.76 5.08
CA GLN A 107 -8.89 -13.80 5.02
C GLN A 107 -8.52 -14.17 3.57
N GLY A 108 -9.43 -13.95 2.62
CA GLY A 108 -9.16 -14.12 1.18
C GLY A 108 -8.31 -13.00 0.55
N PRO A 109 -7.97 -13.12 -0.74
CA PRO A 109 -7.15 -12.13 -1.46
C PRO A 109 -7.84 -10.76 -1.60
N GLY A 110 -9.18 -10.71 -1.49
CA GLY A 110 -10.00 -9.52 -1.78
C GLY A 110 -9.55 -8.25 -1.05
N LEU A 111 -9.38 -8.31 0.28
CA LEU A 111 -8.95 -7.14 1.06
C LEU A 111 -7.53 -6.65 0.67
N SER A 112 -6.61 -7.58 0.37
CA SER A 112 -5.25 -7.23 -0.06
C SER A 112 -5.27 -6.59 -1.45
N VAL A 113 -6.06 -7.14 -2.38
CA VAL A 113 -6.24 -6.59 -3.73
C VAL A 113 -6.84 -5.18 -3.66
N LEU A 114 -7.92 -5.00 -2.88
CA LEU A 114 -8.55 -3.69 -2.69
C LEU A 114 -7.55 -2.66 -2.14
N GLY A 115 -6.76 -3.04 -1.14
CA GLY A 115 -5.76 -2.16 -0.52
C GLY A 115 -4.70 -1.70 -1.52
N HIS A 116 -4.05 -2.63 -2.22
CA HIS A 116 -2.92 -2.26 -3.11
C HIS A 116 -3.37 -1.66 -4.44
N VAL A 117 -4.51 -2.10 -5.01
CA VAL A 117 -5.08 -1.44 -6.20
C VAL A 117 -5.59 -0.04 -5.83
N GLY A 118 -6.24 0.11 -4.67
CA GLY A 118 -6.64 1.41 -4.14
C GLY A 118 -5.43 2.33 -3.94
N MET A 119 -4.32 1.82 -3.42
CA MET A 119 -3.07 2.57 -3.25
C MET A 119 -2.45 2.98 -4.61
N LEU A 120 -2.46 2.09 -5.60
CA LEU A 120 -2.02 2.41 -6.97
C LEU A 120 -2.84 3.56 -7.59
N LEU A 121 -4.16 3.52 -7.43
CA LEU A 121 -5.05 4.61 -7.88
C LEU A 121 -4.79 5.90 -7.07
N GLY A 122 -4.59 5.78 -5.76
CA GLY A 122 -4.27 6.89 -4.86
C GLY A 122 -2.98 7.61 -5.25
N ILE A 123 -1.88 6.88 -5.50
CA ILE A 123 -0.62 7.52 -5.93
C ILE A 123 -0.72 8.10 -7.34
N SER A 124 -1.50 7.48 -8.23
CA SER A 124 -1.74 8.04 -9.56
C SER A 124 -2.46 9.39 -9.44
N PHE A 125 -3.43 9.49 -8.54
CA PHE A 125 -4.12 10.74 -8.22
C PHE A 125 -3.17 11.77 -7.57
N PHE A 126 -2.38 11.39 -6.57
CA PHE A 126 -1.39 12.30 -5.95
C PHE A 126 -0.38 12.82 -6.97
N THR A 127 0.12 11.96 -7.86
CA THR A 127 1.02 12.34 -8.95
C THR A 127 0.37 13.41 -9.83
N TRP A 128 -0.90 13.23 -10.21
CA TRP A 128 -1.63 14.24 -10.98
C TRP A 128 -1.78 15.56 -10.22
N VAL A 129 -2.14 15.52 -8.93
CA VAL A 129 -2.32 16.73 -8.10
C VAL A 129 -1.02 17.53 -8.01
N VAL A 130 0.11 16.86 -7.79
CA VAL A 130 1.44 17.50 -7.70
C VAL A 130 1.88 18.06 -9.06
N LEU A 131 1.77 17.27 -10.14
CA LEU A 131 2.21 17.71 -11.47
C LEU A 131 1.33 18.83 -12.06
N ALA A 132 0.05 18.87 -11.69
CA ALA A 132 -0.87 19.91 -12.13
C ALA A 132 -0.86 21.16 -11.23
N ASP A 133 0.07 21.24 -10.28
CA ASP A 133 0.25 22.33 -9.32
C ASP A 133 -1.06 22.70 -8.61
N LYS A 134 -1.76 21.66 -8.14
CA LYS A 134 -3.09 21.80 -7.52
C LYS A 134 -3.05 21.85 -6.00
N ILE A 135 -1.87 21.82 -5.40
CA ILE A 135 -1.71 21.97 -3.96
C ILE A 135 -1.58 23.45 -3.67
N SER A 136 -2.62 24.04 -3.08
CA SER A 136 -2.58 25.42 -2.59
C SER A 136 -1.52 25.52 -1.49
N ALA A 137 -0.53 26.39 -1.69
CA ALA A 137 0.35 26.88 -0.62
C ALA A 137 -0.44 27.68 0.43
#